data_AF-A0A316KQX2-F1
#
_entry.id   AF-A0A316KQX2-F1
#
_cell.length_a   1.000
_cell.length_b   1.000
_cell.length_c   1.000
_cell.angle_alpha   90.00
_cell.angle_beta   90.00
_cell.angle_gamma   90.00
#
_symmetry.space_group_name_H-M   'P 1'
#
loop_
_entity.id
_entity.type
_entity.pdbx_description
1 polymer ?
#
loop_
_entity_poly.entity_id
_entity_poly.type
_entity_poly.pdbx_seq_one_letter_code
_entity_poly.pdbx_strand_id
1 'polypeptide(L)'
;MKNTSLPQLYEDMRRVRTFEERVGELFVRGQSAGSMLHLSIGEESAAVGVCAQMRDGDTFTTHHRGHGIFLARGADPNRMMAEIAGKETGYCHGKGGSMHIADMGLGHLGANAIVGGGIPAVVGAGLSARHKKNGAVSIAFFGDGATGQGILYESMNMAALWELPVVFVCINNQYGMGTRIDQATANPNLHERAAAFGLAARTVDGLDVEEVADAAADLIEGARAGKPAFLAVDCYRFFGHARKDKSPYRDAAEEEVGRKKDPVLQARDKLIEAGLMSEADLDALDQKVAAEMDASIDFAVAGEEPQLKSMFRDVYDPSQPEPEPVRTRLDRILAQG
;
A
#
# COMPACT_ATOMS: atom_id res chain seq x y z
N MET A 1 4.52 28.21 -18.48
CA MET A 1 4.16 26.78 -18.28
C MET A 1 3.66 26.66 -16.85
N LYS A 2 2.47 26.07 -16.63
CA LYS A 2 2.04 25.75 -15.25
C LYS A 2 3.06 24.77 -14.68
N ASN A 3 3.59 25.02 -13.48
CA ASN A 3 4.37 24.04 -12.73
C ASN A 3 3.41 22.91 -12.34
N THR A 4 3.21 21.92 -13.20
CA THR A 4 2.49 20.68 -12.89
C THR A 4 3.50 19.60 -12.54
N SER A 5 3.18 18.78 -11.55
CA SER A 5 3.94 17.59 -11.19
C SER A 5 3.52 16.35 -12.00
N LEU A 6 2.61 16.49 -12.97
CA LEU A 6 2.05 15.37 -13.73
C LEU A 6 3.09 14.46 -14.41
N PRO A 7 4.21 14.94 -14.99
CA PRO A 7 5.24 14.06 -15.55
C PRO A 7 5.85 13.12 -14.49
N GLN A 8 6.14 13.63 -13.29
CA GLN A 8 6.68 12.83 -12.19
C GLN A 8 5.63 11.85 -11.66
N LEU A 9 4.39 12.32 -11.47
CA LEU A 9 3.28 11.46 -11.04
C LEU A 9 3.02 10.32 -12.04
N TYR A 10 3.16 10.58 -13.34
CA TYR A 10 3.08 9.55 -14.38
C TYR A 10 4.23 8.53 -14.27
N GLU A 11 5.49 8.98 -14.15
CA GLU A 11 6.64 8.07 -13.98
C GLU A 11 6.43 7.16 -12.76
N ASP A 12 6.00 7.70 -11.62
CA ASP A 12 5.78 6.93 -10.40
C ASP A 12 4.60 5.96 -10.52
N MET A 13 3.48 6.36 -11.13
CA MET A 13 2.36 5.44 -11.39
C MET A 13 2.74 4.34 -12.38
N ARG A 14 3.54 4.65 -13.41
CA ARG A 14 4.06 3.67 -14.35
C ARG A 14 5.01 2.70 -13.65
N ARG A 15 5.86 3.16 -12.73
CA ARG A 15 6.72 2.30 -11.89
C ARG A 15 5.89 1.34 -11.05
N VAL A 16 4.83 1.83 -10.38
CA VAL A 16 3.89 0.97 -9.63
C VAL A 16 3.23 -0.06 -10.54
N ARG A 17 2.63 0.35 -11.67
CA ARG A 17 1.98 -0.55 -12.63
C ARG A 17 2.92 -1.65 -13.11
N THR A 18 4.13 -1.27 -13.55
CA THR A 18 5.11 -2.24 -14.07
C THR A 18 5.61 -3.17 -12.97
N PHE A 19 5.84 -2.67 -11.76
CA PHE A 19 6.22 -3.50 -10.61
C PHE A 19 5.15 -4.58 -10.34
N GLU A 20 3.89 -4.18 -10.28
CA GLU A 20 2.75 -5.09 -10.09
C GLU A 20 2.62 -6.14 -11.21
N GLU A 21 2.82 -5.73 -12.47
CA GLU A 21 2.85 -6.65 -13.62
C GLU A 21 3.97 -7.70 -13.47
N ARG A 22 5.16 -7.28 -13.04
CA ARG A 22 6.33 -8.14 -12.79
C ARG A 22 6.15 -9.06 -11.59
N VAL A 23 5.53 -8.58 -10.52
CA VAL A 23 5.13 -9.43 -9.39
C VAL A 23 4.12 -10.50 -9.84
N GLY A 24 3.16 -10.12 -10.70
CA GLY A 24 2.20 -11.05 -11.29
C GLY A 24 2.89 -12.14 -12.14
N GLU A 25 3.92 -11.77 -12.90
CA GLU A 25 4.74 -12.71 -13.68
C GLU A 25 5.54 -13.67 -12.80
N LEU A 26 6.25 -13.14 -11.80
CA LEU A 26 7.02 -13.93 -10.84
C LEU A 26 6.14 -15.00 -10.17
N PHE A 27 4.92 -14.64 -9.80
CA PHE A 27 3.95 -15.57 -9.22
C PHE A 27 3.50 -16.65 -10.19
N VAL A 28 3.22 -16.31 -11.46
CA VAL A 28 2.82 -17.30 -12.48
C VAL A 28 3.97 -18.27 -12.78
N ARG A 29 5.22 -17.80 -12.71
CA ARG A 29 6.43 -18.63 -12.83
C ARG A 29 6.66 -19.54 -11.61
N GLY A 30 5.87 -19.39 -10.53
CA GLY A 30 6.04 -20.14 -9.29
C GLY A 30 7.26 -19.73 -8.46
N GLN A 31 7.76 -18.51 -8.68
CA GLN A 31 8.99 -17.99 -8.06
C GLN A 31 8.71 -17.02 -6.90
N SER A 32 7.44 -16.75 -6.59
CA SER A 32 7.04 -16.00 -5.39
C SER A 32 6.95 -16.91 -4.17
N ALA A 33 7.31 -16.40 -2.99
CA ALA A 33 7.01 -17.03 -1.72
C ALA A 33 5.51 -16.96 -1.39
N GLY A 34 4.99 -18.07 -0.87
CA GLY A 34 3.58 -18.20 -0.52
C GLY A 34 2.65 -18.43 -1.72
N SER A 35 1.36 -18.57 -1.43
CA SER A 35 0.34 -18.97 -2.41
C SER A 35 -0.68 -17.87 -2.74
N MET A 36 -0.61 -16.73 -2.04
CA MET A 36 -1.54 -15.61 -2.13
C MET A 36 -0.78 -14.35 -2.54
N LEU A 37 -1.24 -13.74 -3.63
CA LEU A 37 -0.70 -12.50 -4.19
C LEU A 37 -1.85 -11.55 -4.49
N HIS A 38 -1.76 -10.30 -4.04
CA HIS A 38 -2.80 -9.29 -4.20
C HIS A 38 -2.23 -8.09 -4.97
N LEU A 39 -2.65 -7.93 -6.23
CA LEU A 39 -2.12 -6.89 -7.11
C LEU A 39 -2.85 -5.55 -6.98
N SER A 40 -2.14 -4.42 -6.88
CA SER A 40 -2.74 -3.08 -6.80
C SER A 40 -3.03 -2.41 -8.15
N ILE A 41 -3.18 -3.19 -9.23
CA ILE A 41 -3.41 -2.65 -10.58
C ILE A 41 -4.81 -2.00 -10.66
N GLY A 42 -4.83 -0.73 -11.08
CA GLY A 42 -6.00 0.15 -11.10
C GLY A 42 -6.15 1.03 -9.84
N GLU A 43 -5.18 0.96 -8.92
CA GLU A 43 -5.14 1.71 -7.65
C GLU A 43 -3.91 2.64 -7.57
N GLU A 44 -3.19 2.85 -8.69
CA GLU A 44 -1.88 3.53 -8.72
C GLU A 44 -1.95 4.98 -8.26
N SER A 45 -2.98 5.72 -8.67
CA SER A 45 -3.17 7.12 -8.31
C SER A 45 -3.37 7.33 -6.81
N ALA A 46 -4.06 6.40 -6.13
CA ALA A 46 -4.24 6.46 -4.68
C ALA A 46 -2.91 6.31 -3.94
N ALA A 47 -2.05 5.41 -4.41
CA ALA A 47 -0.70 5.25 -3.87
C ALA A 47 0.17 6.48 -4.15
N VAL A 48 0.32 6.85 -5.43
CA VAL A 48 1.26 7.89 -5.86
C VAL A 48 0.80 9.29 -5.45
N GLY A 49 -0.46 9.63 -5.68
CA GLY A 49 -1.00 10.96 -5.37
C GLY A 49 -0.90 11.29 -3.89
N VAL A 50 -1.21 10.34 -3.00
CA VAL A 50 -1.07 10.54 -1.55
C VAL A 50 0.39 10.56 -1.12
N CYS A 51 1.20 9.60 -1.58
CA CYS A 51 2.61 9.50 -1.15
C CYS A 51 3.46 10.68 -1.62
N ALA A 52 3.13 11.31 -2.76
CA ALA A 52 3.78 12.52 -3.25
C ALA A 52 3.66 13.72 -2.30
N GLN A 53 2.68 13.71 -1.39
CA GLN A 53 2.45 14.78 -0.41
C GLN A 53 3.00 14.46 0.98
N MET A 54 3.55 13.26 1.16
CA MET A 54 4.22 12.85 2.39
C MET A 54 5.66 13.36 2.42
N ARG A 55 6.19 13.56 3.63
CA ARG A 55 7.56 14.04 3.86
C ARG A 55 8.39 12.99 4.59
N ASP A 56 9.70 13.17 4.58
CA ASP A 56 10.59 12.38 5.44
C ASP A 56 10.21 12.55 6.91
N GLY A 57 10.14 11.42 7.63
CA GLY A 57 9.68 11.36 9.01
C GLY A 57 8.17 11.14 9.18
N ASP A 58 7.36 11.30 8.13
CA ASP A 58 5.97 10.84 8.15
C ASP A 58 5.92 9.30 8.16
N THR A 59 4.96 8.74 8.89
CA THR A 59 4.82 7.29 9.05
C THR A 59 3.55 6.76 8.41
N PHE A 60 3.52 5.47 8.07
CA PHE A 60 2.33 4.87 7.47
C PHE A 60 2.21 3.37 7.70
N THR A 61 0.99 2.86 7.59
CA THR A 61 0.72 1.42 7.48
C THR A 61 0.03 1.13 6.16
N THR A 62 0.27 -0.05 5.61
CA THR A 62 -0.41 -0.57 4.42
C THR A 62 -1.27 -1.77 4.76
N HIS A 63 -2.21 -2.08 3.87
CA HIS A 63 -2.91 -3.37 3.86
C HIS A 63 -2.14 -4.39 3.00
N HIS A 64 -2.70 -5.60 2.87
CA HIS A 64 -2.14 -6.71 2.08
C HIS A 64 -1.88 -6.43 0.58
N ARG A 65 -2.25 -5.25 0.06
CA ARG A 65 -2.08 -4.82 -1.34
C ARG A 65 -1.29 -3.50 -1.34
N GLY A 66 -0.21 -3.50 -0.57
CA GLY A 66 0.56 -2.31 -0.21
C GLY A 66 1.77 -2.04 -1.09
N HIS A 67 2.05 -2.84 -2.13
CA HIS A 67 3.31 -2.71 -2.89
C HIS A 67 3.42 -1.34 -3.54
N GLY A 68 2.38 -0.89 -4.24
CA GLY A 68 2.38 0.43 -4.87
C GLY A 68 2.62 1.58 -3.89
N ILE A 69 2.04 1.50 -2.69
CA ILE A 69 2.25 2.51 -1.63
C ILE A 69 3.70 2.52 -1.16
N PHE A 70 4.28 1.33 -0.90
CA PHE A 70 5.64 1.26 -0.40
C PHE A 70 6.67 1.69 -1.46
N LEU A 71 6.45 1.30 -2.73
CA LEU A 71 7.26 1.75 -3.85
C LEU A 71 7.19 3.27 -4.04
N ALA A 72 5.98 3.86 -3.96
CA ALA A 72 5.78 5.32 -4.02
C ALA A 72 6.40 6.07 -2.83
N ARG A 73 6.68 5.37 -1.72
CA ARG A 73 7.45 5.89 -0.57
C ARG A 73 8.96 5.64 -0.68
N GLY A 74 9.45 5.24 -1.84
CA GLY A 74 10.88 5.13 -2.13
C GLY A 74 11.50 3.79 -1.74
N ALA A 75 10.70 2.74 -1.59
CA ALA A 75 11.24 1.40 -1.44
C ALA A 75 12.05 0.97 -2.68
N ASP A 76 13.12 0.22 -2.44
CA ASP A 76 13.95 -0.36 -3.48
C ASP A 76 13.23 -1.56 -4.13
N PRO A 77 12.90 -1.49 -5.43
CA PRO A 77 12.16 -2.55 -6.11
C PRO A 77 12.93 -3.88 -6.11
N ASN A 78 14.28 -3.87 -6.08
CA ASN A 78 15.08 -5.09 -5.98
C ASN A 78 14.81 -5.83 -4.66
N ARG A 79 14.85 -5.10 -3.54
CA ARG A 79 14.58 -5.66 -2.21
C ARG A 79 13.12 -6.05 -2.04
N MET A 80 12.18 -5.31 -2.62
CA MET A 80 10.77 -5.69 -2.61
C MET A 80 10.54 -6.98 -3.39
N MET A 81 11.08 -7.10 -4.61
CA MET A 81 10.93 -8.30 -5.43
C MET A 81 11.62 -9.51 -4.77
N ALA A 82 12.79 -9.31 -4.15
CA ALA A 82 13.46 -10.33 -3.35
C ALA A 82 12.62 -10.79 -2.16
N GLU A 83 11.96 -9.87 -1.45
CA GLU A 83 11.05 -10.22 -0.35
C GLU A 83 9.86 -11.04 -0.85
N ILE A 84 9.25 -10.64 -1.98
CA ILE A 84 8.14 -11.37 -2.61
C ILE A 84 8.60 -12.76 -3.07
N ALA A 85 9.85 -12.91 -3.51
CA ALA A 85 10.46 -14.18 -3.88
C ALA A 85 10.94 -15.02 -2.67
N GLY A 86 10.81 -14.52 -1.44
CA GLY A 86 11.23 -15.22 -0.23
C GLY A 86 12.75 -15.30 -0.06
N LYS A 87 13.48 -14.29 -0.51
CA LYS A 87 14.95 -14.24 -0.49
C LYS A 87 15.48 -13.48 0.71
N GLU A 88 16.68 -13.86 1.17
CA GLU A 88 17.34 -13.25 2.35
C GLU A 88 17.62 -11.74 2.16
N THR A 89 17.84 -11.31 0.92
CA THR A 89 18.07 -9.91 0.55
C THR A 89 16.81 -9.04 0.55
N GLY A 90 15.64 -9.65 0.79
CA GLY A 90 14.38 -8.93 0.98
C GLY A 90 14.39 -8.00 2.18
N TYR A 91 13.42 -7.09 2.23
CA TYR A 91 13.27 -6.14 3.35
C TYR A 91 13.13 -6.82 4.72
N CYS A 92 12.46 -7.96 4.76
CA CYS A 92 12.17 -8.73 5.97
C CYS A 92 12.83 -10.11 5.91
N HIS A 93 13.94 -10.24 5.17
CA HIS A 93 14.70 -11.48 5.02
C HIS A 93 13.87 -12.64 4.46
N GLY A 94 12.93 -12.36 3.56
CA GLY A 94 12.09 -13.36 2.91
C GLY A 94 11.00 -13.96 3.79
N LYS A 95 10.80 -13.44 5.01
CA LYS A 95 9.80 -13.93 5.97
C LYS A 95 8.42 -13.31 5.76
N GLY A 96 8.37 -12.06 5.32
CA GLY A 96 7.13 -11.31 5.15
C GLY A 96 6.41 -11.67 3.86
N GLY A 97 7.16 -11.96 2.81
CA GLY A 97 6.61 -12.26 1.49
C GLY A 97 5.77 -11.11 0.95
N SER A 98 4.82 -11.41 0.07
CA SER A 98 4.04 -10.38 -0.62
C SER A 98 3.19 -9.49 0.29
N MET A 99 2.59 -10.01 1.37
CA MET A 99 1.62 -9.25 2.16
C MET A 99 2.22 -8.45 3.32
N HIS A 100 3.50 -8.69 3.67
CA HIS A 100 4.09 -8.16 4.92
C HIS A 100 5.43 -7.43 4.74
N ILE A 101 5.71 -6.94 3.52
CA ILE A 101 6.90 -6.11 3.26
C ILE A 101 6.80 -4.81 4.07
N ALA A 102 7.81 -4.47 4.86
CA ALA A 102 7.88 -3.20 5.57
C ALA A 102 9.33 -2.81 5.93
N ASP A 103 9.56 -1.51 6.07
CA ASP A 103 10.81 -0.94 6.58
C ASP A 103 10.52 0.32 7.39
N MET A 104 10.85 0.30 8.68
CA MET A 104 10.62 1.45 9.57
C MET A 104 11.51 2.64 9.23
N GLY A 105 12.67 2.43 8.58
CA GLY A 105 13.55 3.51 8.14
C GLY A 105 12.91 4.38 7.06
N LEU A 106 12.01 3.82 6.27
CA LEU A 106 11.17 4.54 5.31
C LEU A 106 9.84 5.02 5.89
N GLY A 107 9.63 4.88 7.21
CA GLY A 107 8.39 5.26 7.91
C GLY A 107 7.27 4.21 7.84
N HIS A 108 7.52 3.04 7.25
CA HIS A 108 6.51 1.98 7.17
C HIS A 108 6.40 1.21 8.49
N LEU A 109 5.29 1.40 9.22
CA LEU A 109 5.01 0.79 10.52
C LEU A 109 4.47 -0.65 10.45
N GLY A 110 4.66 -1.33 9.31
CA GLY A 110 4.16 -2.68 9.07
C GLY A 110 2.97 -2.76 8.12
N ALA A 111 2.96 -3.83 7.32
CA ALA A 111 1.88 -4.21 6.43
C ALA A 111 1.05 -5.34 7.07
N ASN A 112 -0.27 -5.19 7.07
CA ASN A 112 -1.17 -6.08 7.81
C ASN A 112 -2.16 -6.82 6.88
N ALA A 113 -2.21 -8.14 7.04
CA ALA A 113 -3.22 -8.99 6.39
C ALA A 113 -4.57 -9.00 7.14
N ILE A 114 -4.57 -8.63 8.43
CA ILE A 114 -5.79 -8.42 9.19
C ILE A 114 -6.47 -7.13 8.70
N VAL A 115 -7.71 -7.25 8.25
CA VAL A 115 -8.51 -6.12 7.75
C VAL A 115 -8.62 -5.06 8.85
N GLY A 116 -8.12 -3.85 8.57
CA GLY A 116 -8.08 -2.74 9.52
C GLY A 116 -7.00 -2.83 10.61
N GLY A 117 -6.17 -3.88 10.63
CA GLY A 117 -5.20 -4.13 11.70
C GLY A 117 -4.10 -3.07 11.85
N GLY A 118 -3.76 -2.35 10.78
CA GLY A 118 -2.77 -1.25 10.82
C GLY A 118 -3.34 0.08 11.35
N ILE A 119 -4.66 0.26 11.36
CA ILE A 119 -5.30 1.54 11.66
C ILE A 119 -4.99 2.04 13.10
N PRO A 120 -5.04 1.22 14.15
CA PRO A 120 -4.66 1.69 15.49
C PRO A 120 -3.21 2.11 15.63
N ALA A 121 -2.31 1.47 14.87
CA ALA A 121 -0.88 1.77 14.94
C ALA A 121 -0.58 3.21 14.49
N VAL A 122 -1.30 3.70 13.47
CA VAL A 122 -1.14 5.10 13.02
C VAL A 122 -1.71 6.11 14.01
N VAL A 123 -2.74 5.75 14.77
CA VAL A 123 -3.25 6.58 15.88
C VAL A 123 -2.20 6.71 16.97
N GLY A 124 -1.55 5.60 17.35
CA GLY A 124 -0.43 5.61 18.28
C GLY A 124 0.77 6.43 17.79
N ALA A 125 1.11 6.30 16.50
CA ALA A 125 2.18 7.09 15.88
C ALA A 125 1.84 8.59 15.83
N GLY A 126 0.59 8.95 15.51
CA GLY A 126 0.10 10.34 15.56
C GLY A 126 0.17 10.92 16.97
N LEU A 127 -0.20 10.14 17.99
CA LEU A 127 -0.05 10.53 19.40
C LEU A 127 1.42 10.80 19.75
N SER A 128 2.34 9.92 19.31
CA SER A 128 3.79 10.09 19.48
C SER A 128 4.30 11.36 18.78
N ALA A 129 3.89 11.61 17.53
CA ALA A 129 4.29 12.80 16.78
C ALA A 129 3.82 14.10 17.46
N ARG A 130 2.57 14.14 17.92
CA ARG A 130 2.02 15.26 18.70
C ARG A 130 2.78 15.47 20.01
N HIS A 131 3.03 14.40 20.76
CA HIS A 131 3.75 14.47 22.04
C HIS A 131 5.19 14.97 21.86
N LYS A 132 5.89 14.47 20.84
CA LYS A 132 7.28 14.85 20.51
C LYS A 132 7.39 16.20 19.79
N LYS A 133 6.27 16.77 19.31
CA LYS A 133 6.22 18.02 18.54
C LYS A 133 7.16 18.01 17.33
N ASN A 134 7.30 16.86 16.67
CA ASN A 134 8.19 16.70 15.52
C ASN A 134 7.53 17.08 14.19
N GLY A 135 6.24 17.41 14.20
CA GLY A 135 5.49 17.83 13.03
C GLY A 135 5.20 16.72 12.02
N ALA A 136 5.44 15.44 12.35
CA ALA A 136 5.14 14.31 11.47
C ALA A 136 3.63 13.99 11.45
N VAL A 137 3.14 13.45 10.34
CA VAL A 137 1.82 12.81 10.25
C VAL A 137 1.95 11.30 10.16
N SER A 138 0.89 10.58 10.56
CA SER A 138 0.80 9.14 10.32
C SER A 138 -0.42 8.79 9.49
N ILE A 139 -0.22 7.98 8.44
CA ILE A 139 -1.26 7.66 7.45
C ILE A 139 -1.61 6.17 7.47
N ALA A 140 -2.90 5.84 7.64
CA ALA A 140 -3.37 4.47 7.45
C ALA A 140 -3.98 4.31 6.06
N PHE A 141 -3.37 3.47 5.23
CA PHE A 141 -3.98 3.01 3.99
C PHE A 141 -4.79 1.74 4.24
N PHE A 142 -6.03 1.70 3.76
CA PHE A 142 -6.93 0.55 3.84
C PHE A 142 -7.92 0.53 2.68
N GLY A 143 -8.51 -0.64 2.41
CA GLY A 143 -9.57 -0.77 1.39
C GLY A 143 -10.98 -0.52 1.94
N ASP A 144 -11.95 -0.33 1.05
CA ASP A 144 -13.37 -0.12 1.36
C ASP A 144 -13.96 -1.18 2.29
N GLY A 145 -13.56 -2.45 2.15
CA GLY A 145 -13.98 -3.53 3.05
C GLY A 145 -13.59 -3.32 4.52
N ALA A 146 -12.52 -2.55 4.80
CA ALA A 146 -12.13 -2.22 6.17
C ALA A 146 -13.05 -1.19 6.83
N THR A 147 -13.91 -0.51 6.06
CA THR A 147 -14.92 0.38 6.62
C THR A 147 -16.02 -0.37 7.39
N GLY A 148 -16.11 -1.69 7.24
CA GLY A 148 -16.97 -2.53 8.08
C GLY A 148 -16.40 -2.82 9.47
N GLN A 149 -15.14 -2.45 9.76
CA GLN A 149 -14.48 -2.79 11.02
C GLN A 149 -14.73 -1.73 12.09
N GLY A 150 -15.14 -2.17 13.29
CA GLY A 150 -15.32 -1.31 14.46
C GLY A 150 -14.09 -0.47 14.79
N ILE A 151 -12.90 -1.06 14.61
CA ILE A 151 -11.61 -0.44 14.92
C ILE A 151 -11.35 0.87 14.16
N LEU A 152 -11.89 1.00 12.93
CA LEU A 152 -11.77 2.24 12.16
C LEU A 152 -12.49 3.39 12.88
N TYR A 153 -13.69 3.13 13.39
CA TYR A 153 -14.52 4.14 14.06
C TYR A 153 -13.95 4.56 15.41
N GLU A 154 -13.48 3.59 16.19
CA GLU A 154 -12.75 3.87 17.44
C GLU A 154 -11.51 4.74 17.16
N SER A 155 -10.77 4.42 16.10
CA SER A 155 -9.56 5.15 15.70
C SER A 155 -9.87 6.57 15.21
N MET A 156 -10.91 6.75 14.40
CA MET A 156 -11.36 8.09 13.96
C MET A 156 -11.79 8.94 15.15
N ASN A 157 -12.59 8.38 16.06
CA ASN A 157 -13.03 9.09 17.27
C ASN A 157 -11.83 9.53 18.13
N MET A 158 -10.85 8.65 18.35
CA MET A 158 -9.66 8.99 19.14
C MET A 158 -8.79 10.04 18.45
N ALA A 159 -8.58 9.92 17.13
CA ALA A 159 -7.81 10.90 16.38
C ALA A 159 -8.45 12.29 16.47
N ALA A 160 -9.78 12.39 16.28
CA ALA A 160 -10.53 13.63 16.38
C ALA A 160 -10.51 14.21 17.80
N LEU A 161 -10.84 13.40 18.81
CA LEU A 161 -10.91 13.82 20.21
C LEU A 161 -9.58 14.40 20.71
N TRP A 162 -8.45 13.89 20.20
CA TRP A 162 -7.12 14.29 20.64
C TRP A 162 -6.39 15.19 19.65
N GLU A 163 -7.04 15.61 18.57
CA GLU A 163 -6.47 16.47 17.52
C GLU A 163 -5.15 15.91 16.99
N LEU A 164 -5.13 14.62 16.67
CA LEU A 164 -3.90 13.93 16.26
C LEU A 164 -3.55 14.20 14.79
N PRO A 165 -2.24 14.23 14.44
CA PRO A 165 -1.78 14.32 13.06
C PRO A 165 -1.91 12.96 12.34
N VAL A 166 -3.16 12.56 12.08
CA VAL A 166 -3.52 11.27 11.46
C VAL A 166 -4.36 11.49 10.22
N VAL A 167 -4.06 10.74 9.15
CA VAL A 167 -4.89 10.67 7.94
C VAL A 167 -5.31 9.23 7.69
N PHE A 168 -6.61 9.02 7.46
CA PHE A 168 -7.20 7.75 7.08
C PHE A 168 -7.45 7.75 5.57
N VAL A 169 -6.71 6.93 4.83
CA VAL A 169 -6.81 6.85 3.37
C VAL A 169 -7.50 5.55 2.98
N CYS A 170 -8.72 5.67 2.50
CA CYS A 170 -9.52 4.58 1.98
C CYS A 170 -9.33 4.47 0.47
N ILE A 171 -8.66 3.42 0.01
CA ILE A 171 -8.60 3.06 -1.41
C ILE A 171 -9.88 2.28 -1.73
N ASN A 172 -10.89 3.00 -2.22
CA ASN A 172 -12.19 2.42 -2.56
C ASN A 172 -12.13 1.78 -3.94
N ASN A 173 -11.77 0.50 -4.00
CA ASN A 173 -11.64 -0.23 -5.26
C ASN A 173 -12.92 -0.98 -5.67
N GLN A 174 -14.05 -0.59 -5.05
CA GLN A 174 -15.42 -1.10 -5.19
C GLN A 174 -15.70 -2.49 -4.60
N TYR A 175 -14.70 -3.23 -4.10
CA TYR A 175 -14.85 -4.63 -3.70
C TYR A 175 -14.05 -5.06 -2.47
N GLY A 176 -14.78 -5.39 -1.39
CA GLY A 176 -14.27 -6.19 -0.27
C GLY A 176 -14.24 -7.68 -0.63
N MET A 177 -13.10 -8.17 -1.12
CA MET A 177 -12.97 -9.51 -1.71
C MET A 177 -13.99 -9.72 -2.85
N GLY A 178 -15.12 -10.37 -2.57
CA GLY A 178 -16.21 -10.63 -3.50
C GLY A 178 -17.48 -9.80 -3.29
N THR A 179 -17.54 -8.99 -2.23
CA THR A 179 -18.70 -8.16 -1.91
C THR A 179 -18.52 -6.77 -2.49
N ARG A 180 -19.41 -6.35 -3.39
CA ARG A 180 -19.42 -5.01 -3.96
C ARG A 180 -19.83 -3.98 -2.91
N ILE A 181 -19.33 -2.75 -3.02
CA ILE A 181 -19.53 -1.70 -2.01
C ILE A 181 -21.01 -1.40 -1.69
N ASP A 182 -21.88 -1.40 -2.69
CA ASP A 182 -23.32 -1.18 -2.54
C ASP A 182 -24.07 -2.34 -1.86
N GLN A 183 -23.42 -3.50 -1.70
CA GLN A 183 -23.89 -4.64 -0.92
C GLN A 183 -23.21 -4.70 0.46
N ALA A 184 -22.10 -3.99 0.64
CA ALA A 184 -21.37 -3.90 1.90
C ALA A 184 -21.86 -2.73 2.77
N THR A 185 -22.46 -1.69 2.18
CA THR A 185 -22.99 -0.55 2.92
C THR A 185 -24.24 0.10 2.31
N ALA A 186 -25.12 0.56 3.20
CA ALA A 186 -26.24 1.44 2.86
C ALA A 186 -25.84 2.84 2.37
N ASN A 187 -24.68 3.38 2.75
CA ASN A 187 -24.20 4.68 2.29
C ASN A 187 -22.77 4.54 1.71
N PRO A 188 -22.62 4.57 0.38
CA PRO A 188 -21.32 4.45 -0.28
C PRO A 188 -20.48 5.73 -0.23
N ASN A 189 -21.02 6.86 0.26
CA ASN A 189 -20.25 8.07 0.51
C ASN A 189 -19.40 7.91 1.78
N LEU A 190 -18.31 7.15 1.69
CA LEU A 190 -17.51 6.70 2.84
C LEU A 190 -16.97 7.86 3.69
N HIS A 191 -16.69 9.01 3.08
CA HIS A 191 -16.21 10.21 3.77
C HIS A 191 -17.24 10.80 4.75
N GLU A 192 -18.55 10.63 4.51
CA GLU A 192 -19.60 11.15 5.40
C GLU A 192 -19.54 10.49 6.79
N ARG A 193 -19.11 9.23 6.85
CA ARG A 193 -18.89 8.53 8.13
C ARG A 193 -17.80 9.19 8.94
N ALA A 194 -16.69 9.57 8.30
CA ALA A 194 -15.59 10.25 8.97
C ALA A 194 -15.98 11.67 9.40
N ALA A 195 -16.75 12.38 8.56
CA ALA A 195 -17.29 13.70 8.89
C ALA A 195 -18.14 13.67 10.18
N ALA A 196 -18.90 12.59 10.41
CA ALA A 196 -19.69 12.42 11.64
C ALA A 196 -18.84 12.35 12.93
N PHE A 197 -17.55 12.00 12.84
CA PHE A 197 -16.59 12.04 13.97
C PHE A 197 -15.83 13.38 14.05
N GLY A 198 -16.13 14.34 13.18
CA GLY A 198 -15.47 15.65 13.16
C GLY A 198 -14.15 15.70 12.38
N LEU A 199 -13.85 14.69 11.55
CA LEU A 199 -12.65 14.71 10.69
C LEU A 199 -12.89 15.60 9.47
N ALA A 200 -11.82 16.22 8.97
CA ALA A 200 -11.82 16.76 7.61
C ALA A 200 -11.92 15.59 6.62
N ALA A 201 -12.99 15.51 5.83
CA ALA A 201 -13.27 14.33 5.02
C ALA A 201 -13.63 14.68 3.57
N ARG A 202 -13.09 13.94 2.61
CA ARG A 202 -13.41 14.09 1.18
C ARG A 202 -13.36 12.75 0.45
N THR A 203 -14.19 12.61 -0.59
CA THR A 203 -14.00 11.61 -1.65
C THR A 203 -13.50 12.30 -2.92
N VAL A 204 -12.54 11.70 -3.60
CA VAL A 204 -12.01 12.15 -4.90
C VAL A 204 -12.07 11.02 -5.92
N ASP A 205 -12.16 11.38 -7.20
CA ASP A 205 -12.04 10.42 -8.29
C ASP A 205 -10.57 10.01 -8.44
N GLY A 206 -10.29 8.71 -8.32
CA GLY A 206 -8.94 8.18 -8.51
C GLY A 206 -8.50 8.15 -9.96
N LEU A 207 -9.35 8.46 -10.94
CA LEU A 207 -8.96 8.56 -12.33
C LEU A 207 -7.94 9.69 -12.58
N ASP A 208 -8.02 10.76 -11.79
CA ASP A 208 -7.14 11.93 -11.90
C ASP A 208 -6.13 12.00 -10.74
N VAL A 209 -4.87 11.65 -11.01
CA VAL A 209 -3.82 11.66 -9.99
C VAL A 209 -3.52 13.06 -9.42
N GLU A 210 -3.74 14.13 -10.20
CA GLU A 210 -3.54 15.50 -9.71
C GLU A 210 -4.62 15.86 -8.69
N GLU A 211 -5.88 15.46 -8.89
CA GLU A 211 -6.95 15.67 -7.90
C GLU A 211 -6.69 14.90 -6.61
N VAL A 212 -6.17 13.66 -6.71
CA VAL A 212 -5.76 12.88 -5.54
C VAL A 212 -4.63 13.58 -4.79
N ALA A 213 -3.62 14.07 -5.51
CA ALA A 213 -2.47 14.77 -4.93
C ALA A 213 -2.89 16.08 -4.24
N ASP A 214 -3.72 16.90 -4.88
CA ASP A 214 -4.20 18.16 -4.31
C ASP A 214 -5.05 17.93 -3.06
N ALA A 215 -5.97 16.96 -3.09
CA ALA A 215 -6.77 16.62 -1.93
C ALA A 215 -5.93 16.04 -0.79
N ALA A 216 -4.93 15.20 -1.10
CA ALA A 216 -4.01 14.69 -0.12
C ALA A 216 -3.17 15.81 0.52
N ALA A 217 -2.71 16.79 -0.27
CA ALA A 217 -1.92 17.92 0.22
C ALA A 217 -2.69 18.73 1.26
N ASP A 218 -3.94 19.11 0.94
CA ASP A 218 -4.82 19.86 1.83
C ASP A 218 -5.07 19.09 3.14
N LEU A 219 -5.40 17.80 3.04
CA LEU A 219 -5.77 16.97 4.19
C LEU A 219 -4.56 16.62 5.08
N ILE A 220 -3.39 16.35 4.47
CA ILE A 220 -2.15 16.07 5.21
C ILE A 220 -1.69 17.31 5.96
N GLU A 221 -1.72 18.49 5.34
CA GLU A 221 -1.34 19.73 6.02
C GLU A 221 -2.34 20.11 7.11
N GLY A 222 -3.65 19.88 6.87
CA GLY A 222 -4.67 19.99 7.91
C GLY A 222 -4.40 19.08 9.10
N ALA A 223 -4.10 17.80 8.86
CA ALA A 223 -3.77 16.83 9.90
C ALA A 223 -2.54 17.26 10.69
N ARG A 224 -1.50 17.74 10.00
CA ARG A 224 -0.28 18.28 10.62
C ARG A 224 -0.58 19.46 11.56
N ALA A 225 -1.61 20.25 11.25
CA ALA A 225 -2.11 21.34 12.08
C ALA A 225 -3.15 20.92 13.14
N GLY A 226 -3.31 19.62 13.41
CA GLY A 226 -4.22 19.08 14.44
C GLY A 226 -5.65 18.82 13.95
N LYS A 227 -5.89 18.81 12.63
CA LYS A 227 -7.20 18.46 12.04
C LYS A 227 -7.12 17.10 11.35
N PRO A 228 -7.30 15.99 12.08
CA PRO A 228 -7.23 14.65 11.49
C PRO A 228 -8.22 14.52 10.33
N ALA A 229 -7.83 13.69 9.36
CA ALA A 229 -8.47 13.70 8.06
C ALA A 229 -8.82 12.30 7.53
N PHE A 230 -9.78 12.24 6.62
CA PHE A 230 -10.17 11.06 5.88
C PHE A 230 -10.23 11.37 4.38
N LEU A 231 -9.54 10.57 3.57
CA LEU A 231 -9.59 10.63 2.12
C LEU A 231 -10.07 9.30 1.58
N ALA A 232 -11.22 9.29 0.89
CA ALA A 232 -11.59 8.17 0.04
C ALA A 232 -11.16 8.47 -1.40
N VAL A 233 -10.37 7.58 -1.99
CA VAL A 233 -10.01 7.63 -3.41
C VAL A 233 -10.82 6.58 -4.14
N ASP A 234 -11.67 7.00 -5.08
CA ASP A 234 -12.50 6.09 -5.88
C ASP A 234 -11.66 5.46 -7.00
N CYS A 235 -11.37 4.17 -6.87
CA CYS A 235 -10.58 3.38 -7.81
C CYS A 235 -11.40 2.19 -8.33
N TYR A 236 -10.80 1.40 -9.22
CA TYR A 236 -11.37 0.13 -9.64
C TYR A 236 -10.33 -0.99 -9.63
N ARG A 237 -10.59 -2.11 -8.94
CA ARG A 237 -9.63 -3.22 -8.87
C ARG A 237 -9.66 -4.07 -10.14
N PHE A 238 -8.61 -4.01 -10.95
CA PHE A 238 -8.59 -4.63 -12.29
C PHE A 238 -8.48 -6.16 -12.27
N PHE A 239 -7.93 -6.74 -11.21
CA PHE A 239 -7.84 -8.20 -11.04
C PHE A 239 -8.78 -8.68 -9.92
N GLY A 240 -8.94 -10.00 -9.82
CA GLY A 240 -9.62 -10.62 -8.68
C GLY A 240 -8.94 -10.29 -7.35
N HIS A 241 -9.56 -10.70 -6.25
CA HIS A 241 -9.07 -10.36 -4.92
C HIS A 241 -7.60 -10.73 -4.74
N ALA A 242 -7.27 -11.96 -5.13
CA ALA A 242 -5.91 -12.46 -5.27
C ALA A 242 -5.66 -12.92 -6.71
N ARG A 243 -4.40 -13.10 -7.12
CA ARG A 243 -4.01 -13.41 -8.51
C ARG A 243 -4.68 -14.65 -9.10
N LYS A 244 -5.08 -15.62 -8.25
CA LYS A 244 -5.79 -16.85 -8.63
C LYS A 244 -7.32 -16.72 -8.63
N ASP A 245 -7.87 -15.63 -8.10
CA ASP A 245 -9.29 -15.33 -8.11
C ASP A 245 -9.70 -14.85 -9.52
N LYS A 246 -10.67 -15.55 -10.11
CA LYS A 246 -11.21 -15.25 -11.45
C LYS A 246 -12.39 -14.26 -11.41
N SER A 247 -12.74 -13.74 -10.24
CA SER A 247 -13.83 -12.77 -10.05
C SER A 247 -15.21 -13.22 -10.54
N PRO A 248 -15.68 -14.46 -10.25
CA PRO A 248 -16.98 -14.94 -10.77
C PRO A 248 -18.19 -14.16 -10.25
N TYR A 249 -17.99 -13.28 -9.26
CA TYR A 249 -18.99 -12.42 -8.64
C TYR A 249 -19.15 -11.06 -9.34
N ARG A 250 -18.39 -10.78 -10.41
CA ARG A 250 -18.45 -9.52 -11.16
C ARG A 250 -19.16 -9.71 -12.49
N ASP A 251 -19.95 -8.70 -12.87
CA ASP A 251 -20.55 -8.64 -14.20
C ASP A 251 -19.51 -8.20 -15.25
N ALA A 252 -19.56 -8.80 -16.44
CA ALA A 252 -18.61 -8.50 -17.50
C ALA A 252 -18.74 -7.07 -18.06
N ALA A 253 -19.96 -6.52 -18.12
CA ALA A 253 -20.17 -5.14 -18.56
C ALA A 253 -19.67 -4.14 -17.50
N GLU A 254 -19.85 -4.45 -16.21
CA GLU A 254 -19.24 -3.68 -15.13
C GLU A 254 -17.71 -3.67 -15.25
N GLU A 255 -17.09 -4.83 -15.48
CA GLU A 255 -15.63 -4.90 -15.65
C GLU A 255 -15.13 -4.09 -16.85
N GLU A 256 -15.84 -4.12 -17.98
CA GLU A 256 -15.47 -3.32 -19.16
C GLU A 256 -15.47 -1.83 -18.85
N VAL A 257 -16.49 -1.34 -18.12
CA VAL A 257 -16.58 0.07 -17.71
C VAL A 257 -15.51 0.40 -16.67
N GLY A 258 -15.33 -0.44 -15.66
CA GLY A 258 -14.37 -0.22 -14.59
C GLY A 258 -12.92 -0.19 -15.08
N ARG A 259 -12.57 -1.02 -16.07
CA ARG A 259 -11.24 -1.01 -16.70
C ARG A 259 -10.92 0.27 -17.48
N LYS A 260 -11.93 1.05 -17.87
CA LYS A 260 -11.72 2.37 -18.50
C LYS A 260 -11.29 3.42 -17.47
N LYS A 261 -11.45 3.15 -16.17
CA LYS A 261 -10.92 4.00 -15.09
C LYS A 261 -9.43 3.71 -14.83
N ASP A 262 -8.58 3.80 -15.86
CA ASP A 262 -7.14 3.59 -15.73
C ASP A 262 -6.40 4.92 -15.52
N PRO A 263 -5.89 5.22 -14.30
CA PRO A 263 -5.23 6.49 -14.02
C PRO A 263 -3.90 6.67 -14.78
N VAL A 264 -3.23 5.56 -15.15
CA VAL A 264 -1.98 5.62 -15.92
C VAL A 264 -2.25 6.09 -17.34
N LEU A 265 -3.29 5.53 -17.98
CA LEU A 265 -3.72 5.97 -19.31
C LEU A 265 -4.23 7.40 -19.29
N GLN A 266 -5.07 7.77 -18.31
CA GLN A 266 -5.57 9.13 -18.18
C GLN A 266 -4.44 10.16 -18.05
N ALA A 267 -3.42 9.88 -17.24
CA ALA A 267 -2.27 10.76 -17.08
C ALA A 267 -1.43 10.87 -18.37
N ARG A 268 -1.26 9.75 -19.09
CA ARG A 268 -0.58 9.72 -20.39
C ARG A 268 -1.27 10.64 -21.41
N ASP A 269 -2.60 10.49 -21.54
CA ASP A 269 -3.40 11.28 -22.48
C ASP A 269 -3.34 12.77 -22.14
N LYS A 270 -3.49 13.12 -20.85
CA LYS A 270 -3.35 14.50 -20.37
C LYS A 270 -1.97 15.10 -20.68
N LEU A 271 -0.89 14.35 -20.55
CA LEU A 271 0.47 14.83 -20.86
C LEU A 271 0.63 15.17 -22.34
N ILE A 272 0.07 14.35 -23.22
CA ILE A 272 0.08 14.56 -24.67
C ILE A 272 -0.79 15.76 -25.05
N GLU A 273 -2.03 15.80 -24.57
CA GLU A 273 -2.99 16.89 -24.85
C GLU A 273 -2.48 18.25 -24.37
N ALA A 274 -1.80 18.29 -23.22
CA ALA A 274 -1.20 19.50 -22.68
C ALA A 274 0.13 19.89 -23.37
N GLY A 275 0.66 19.05 -24.26
CA GLY A 275 1.95 19.27 -24.92
C GLY A 275 3.14 19.26 -23.96
N LEU A 276 3.02 18.56 -22.83
CA LEU A 276 4.06 18.47 -21.80
C LEU A 276 5.08 17.36 -22.12
N MET A 277 4.64 16.29 -22.77
CA MET A 277 5.48 15.20 -23.26
C MET A 277 4.91 14.69 -24.59
N SER A 278 5.79 14.27 -25.50
CA SER A 278 5.35 13.60 -26.73
C SER A 278 5.08 12.11 -26.47
N GLU A 279 4.36 11.45 -27.38
CA GLU A 279 4.19 9.98 -27.35
C GLU A 279 5.53 9.26 -27.29
N ALA A 280 6.54 9.74 -28.04
CA ALA A 280 7.87 9.14 -28.07
C ALA A 280 8.62 9.29 -26.73
N ASP A 281 8.45 10.41 -26.03
CA ASP A 281 9.04 10.61 -24.70
C ASP A 281 8.41 9.66 -23.66
N LEU A 282 7.08 9.49 -23.73
CA LEU A 282 6.33 8.59 -22.85
C LEU A 282 6.68 7.13 -23.12
N ASP A 283 6.82 6.73 -24.39
CA ASP A 283 7.27 5.38 -24.75
C ASP A 283 8.68 5.09 -24.24
N ALA A 284 9.60 6.06 -24.37
CA ALA A 284 10.96 5.91 -23.85
C ALA A 284 10.97 5.79 -22.32
N LEU A 285 10.13 6.55 -21.62
CA LEU A 285 9.97 6.46 -20.17
C LEU A 285 9.41 5.10 -19.74
N ASP A 286 8.37 4.62 -20.42
CA ASP A 286 7.76 3.31 -20.15
C ASP A 286 8.78 2.17 -20.35
N GLN A 287 9.61 2.25 -21.40
CA GLN A 287 10.69 1.29 -21.65
C GLN A 287 11.77 1.33 -20.56
N LYS A 288 12.16 2.51 -20.11
CA LYS A 288 13.12 2.68 -19.01
C LYS A 288 12.58 2.03 -17.72
N VAL A 289 11.32 2.28 -17.38
CA VAL A 289 10.67 1.67 -16.21
C VAL A 289 10.55 0.15 -16.37
N ALA A 290 10.21 -0.34 -17.57
CA ALA A 290 10.18 -1.78 -17.84
C ALA A 290 11.55 -2.42 -17.57
N ALA A 291 12.63 -1.82 -18.07
CA ALA A 291 13.99 -2.32 -17.85
C ALA A 291 14.40 -2.31 -16.35
N GLU A 292 13.99 -1.29 -15.58
CA GLU A 292 14.20 -1.24 -14.13
C GLU A 292 13.52 -2.44 -13.41
N MET A 293 12.27 -2.75 -13.77
CA MET A 293 11.51 -3.82 -13.13
C MET A 293 11.93 -5.21 -13.61
N ASP A 294 12.38 -5.35 -14.86
CA ASP A 294 13.00 -6.57 -15.38
C ASP A 294 14.28 -6.89 -14.61
N ALA A 295 15.15 -5.90 -14.40
CA ALA A 295 16.34 -6.06 -13.57
C ALA A 295 16.01 -6.45 -12.12
N SER A 296 14.89 -5.95 -11.58
CA SER A 296 14.43 -6.30 -10.23
C SER A 296 13.97 -7.75 -10.11
N ILE A 297 13.31 -8.30 -11.14
CA ILE A 297 13.03 -9.74 -11.22
C ILE A 297 14.34 -10.53 -11.24
N ASP A 298 15.27 -10.16 -12.12
CA ASP A 298 16.53 -10.90 -12.28
C ASP A 298 17.34 -10.91 -10.97
N PHE A 299 17.39 -9.77 -10.27
CA PHE A 299 17.97 -9.66 -8.94
C PHE A 299 17.32 -10.62 -7.94
N ALA A 300 15.99 -10.66 -7.88
CA ALA A 300 15.27 -11.52 -6.96
C ALA A 300 15.45 -13.02 -7.27
N VAL A 301 15.42 -13.39 -8.55
CA VAL A 301 15.60 -14.79 -8.99
C VAL A 301 17.01 -15.29 -8.69
N ALA A 302 18.02 -14.43 -8.85
CA ALA A 302 19.42 -14.74 -8.51
C ALA A 302 19.71 -14.75 -7.00
N GLY A 303 18.78 -14.26 -6.16
CA GLY A 303 18.95 -14.14 -4.72
C GLY A 303 18.98 -15.48 -3.98
N GLU A 304 19.74 -15.53 -2.89
CA GLU A 304 19.84 -16.69 -2.01
C GLU A 304 18.60 -16.85 -1.12
N GLU A 305 18.23 -18.10 -0.85
CA GLU A 305 17.19 -18.43 0.13
C GLU A 305 17.71 -18.21 1.57
N PRO A 306 16.85 -17.76 2.51
CA PRO A 306 17.19 -17.67 3.92
C PRO A 306 17.66 -19.01 4.49
N GLN A 307 18.71 -18.99 5.31
CA GLN A 307 19.15 -20.19 6.02
C GLN A 307 18.12 -20.61 7.06
N LEU A 308 17.82 -21.90 7.21
CA LEU A 308 16.80 -22.39 8.15
C LEU A 308 16.96 -21.87 9.59
N LYS A 309 18.20 -21.65 10.05
CA LYS A 309 18.47 -21.09 11.39
C LYS A 309 17.95 -19.66 11.57
N SER A 310 17.76 -18.88 10.50
CA SER A 310 17.24 -17.51 10.58
C SER A 310 15.74 -17.46 10.88
N MET A 311 15.05 -18.61 10.88
CA MET A 311 13.63 -18.72 11.22
C MET A 311 13.29 -18.15 12.61
N PHE A 312 14.19 -18.30 13.58
CA PHE A 312 13.99 -17.81 14.96
C PHE A 312 14.51 -16.38 15.21
N ARG A 313 15.24 -15.84 14.24
CA ARG A 313 15.72 -14.46 14.28
C ARG A 313 14.52 -13.51 14.29
N ASP A 314 14.63 -12.41 15.02
CA ASP A 314 13.64 -11.32 15.12
C ASP A 314 12.32 -11.69 15.84
N VAL A 315 12.22 -12.88 16.47
CA VAL A 315 11.06 -13.26 17.31
C VAL A 315 11.05 -12.49 18.63
N TYR A 316 12.23 -12.26 19.20
CA TYR A 316 12.44 -11.47 20.41
C TYR A 316 13.51 -10.40 20.17
N ASP A 317 13.66 -9.52 21.16
CA ASP A 317 14.75 -8.55 21.19
C ASP A 317 16.13 -9.24 21.04
N PRO A 318 17.10 -8.67 20.30
CA PRO A 318 18.40 -9.29 20.09
C PRO A 318 19.21 -9.58 21.36
N SER A 319 18.87 -8.94 22.50
CA SER A 319 19.47 -9.25 23.80
C SER A 319 18.91 -10.52 24.46
N GLN A 320 17.81 -11.07 23.94
CA GLN A 320 17.19 -12.30 24.42
C GLN A 320 17.68 -13.51 23.61
N PRO A 321 17.75 -14.70 24.23
CA PRO A 321 18.06 -15.91 23.49
C PRO A 321 16.96 -16.23 22.46
N GLU A 322 17.36 -16.76 21.32
CA GLU A 322 16.41 -17.23 20.30
C GLU A 322 15.51 -18.35 20.86
N PRO A 323 14.24 -18.44 20.42
CA PRO A 323 13.38 -19.56 20.75
C PRO A 323 14.02 -20.90 20.41
N GLU A 324 13.95 -21.83 21.36
CA GLU A 324 14.35 -23.21 21.12
C GLU A 324 13.14 -24.03 20.61
N PRO A 325 13.31 -24.88 19.59
CA PRO A 325 12.27 -25.84 19.21
C PRO A 325 11.84 -26.73 20.38
N VAL A 326 10.53 -26.92 20.54
CA VAL A 326 9.95 -27.76 21.61
C VAL A 326 10.56 -29.17 21.62
N ARG A 327 10.85 -29.73 20.44
CA ARG A 327 11.46 -31.05 20.30
C ARG A 327 12.85 -31.11 20.92
N THR A 328 13.72 -30.14 20.64
CA THR A 328 15.06 -30.05 21.24
C THR A 328 14.99 -29.94 22.76
N ARG A 329 14.02 -29.18 23.28
CA ARG A 329 13.77 -29.08 24.72
C ARG A 329 13.34 -30.43 25.32
N LEU A 330 12.43 -31.14 24.65
CA LEU A 330 11.96 -32.46 25.09
C LEU A 330 13.08 -33.50 25.07
N ASP A 331 13.88 -33.55 24.00
CA ASP A 331 15.00 -34.49 23.87
C ASP A 331 16.02 -34.30 25.00
N ARG A 332 16.29 -33.05 25.40
CA ARG A 332 17.17 -32.73 26.53
C ARG A 332 16.62 -33.23 27.87
N ILE A 333 15.32 -33.06 28.11
CA ILE A 333 14.66 -33.54 29.34
C ILE A 333 14.67 -35.08 29.39
N LEU A 334 14.37 -35.73 28.27
CA LEU A 334 14.36 -37.19 28.17
C LEU A 334 15.75 -37.81 28.27
N ALA A 335 16.80 -37.12 27.81
CA ALA A 335 18.18 -37.58 27.96
C ALA A 335 18.74 -37.45 29.41
N GLN A 336 18.02 -36.77 30.30
CA GLN A 336 18.38 -36.61 31.71
C GLN A 336 17.67 -37.60 32.65
N GLY A 337 16.70 -38.38 32.15
CA GLY A 337 15.96 -39.41 32.89
C GLY A 337 16.37 -40.81 32.51
#